data_AF-A0A963IN24-F1
#
_entry.id   AF-A0A963IN24-F1
#
_cell.length_a   1.000
_cell.length_b   1.000
_cell.length_c   1.000
_cell.angle_alpha   90.00
_cell.angle_beta   90.00
_cell.angle_gamma   90.00
#
_symmetry.space_group_name_H-M   'P 1'
#
loop_
_entity.id
_entity.type
_entity.pdbx_description
1 polymer ?
#
loop_
_entity_poly.entity_id
_entity_poly.type
_entity_poly.pdbx_seq_one_letter_code
_entity_poly.pdbx_strand_id
1 'polypeptide(L)'
;RGWLTQVSRQTAAIARTLHGAGFAHNDLKWRNLLVDGESSPTVYLIDCPSGGYYRGAVLDYRIVKDLACLDKLARKNLSRSQRLRFYLDYAQHARATEGDRKRIRKIVGFFHGRD
;
A
#
# COMPACT_ATOMS: atom_id res chain seq x y z
N ARG A 1 13.95 3.46 14.39
CA ARG A 1 12.90 2.43 14.19
C ARG A 1 11.48 3.02 14.26
N GLY A 2 11.20 4.00 15.15
CA GLY A 2 9.86 4.60 15.28
C GLY A 2 9.34 5.29 14.02
N TRP A 3 10.15 6.13 13.37
CA TRP A 3 9.77 6.88 12.16
C TRP A 3 9.17 5.98 11.06
N LEU A 4 9.88 4.90 10.68
CA LEU A 4 9.40 3.97 9.65
C LEU A 4 8.06 3.32 10.02
N THR A 5 7.87 2.94 11.28
CA THR A 5 6.61 2.35 11.75
C THR A 5 5.46 3.36 11.62
N GLN A 6 5.70 4.64 11.95
CA GLN A 6 4.68 5.69 11.84
C GLN A 6 4.31 5.95 10.38
N VAL A 7 5.30 6.13 9.51
CA VAL A 7 5.09 6.34 8.06
C VAL A 7 4.37 5.14 7.43
N SER A 8 4.81 3.92 7.76
CA SER A 8 4.19 2.68 7.26
C SER A 8 2.72 2.58 7.67
N ARG A 9 2.39 2.86 8.93
CA ARG A 9 1.01 2.83 9.44
C ARG A 9 0.12 3.89 8.80
N GLN A 10 0.62 5.11 8.67
CA GLN A 10 -0.12 6.19 8.01
C GLN A 10 -0.38 5.87 6.54
N THR A 11 0.64 5.40 5.82
CA THR A 11 0.50 4.97 4.41
C THR A 11 -0.54 3.86 4.26
N ALA A 12 -0.52 2.86 5.16
CA ALA A 12 -1.50 1.78 5.18
C ALA A 12 -2.92 2.28 5.46
N ALA A 13 -3.08 3.19 6.42
CA ALA A 13 -4.37 3.80 6.77
C ALA A 13 -4.92 4.64 5.61
N ILE A 14 -4.10 5.48 5.00
CA ILE A 14 -4.46 6.30 3.84
C ILE A 14 -4.93 5.40 2.68
N ALA A 15 -4.13 4.40 2.29
CA ALA A 15 -4.49 3.47 1.22
C ALA A 15 -5.81 2.74 1.52
N ARG A 16 -6.00 2.30 2.77
CA ARG A 16 -7.25 1.66 3.20
C ARG A 16 -8.44 2.60 3.07
N THR A 17 -8.31 3.85 3.49
CA THR A 17 -9.39 4.86 3.42
C THR A 17 -9.80 5.11 1.96
N LEU A 18 -8.84 5.29 1.06
CA LEU A 18 -9.13 5.44 -0.38
C LEU A 18 -9.88 4.22 -0.93
N HIS A 19 -9.32 3.02 -0.71
CA HIS A 19 -9.88 1.78 -1.23
C HIS A 19 -11.26 1.46 -0.64
N GLY A 20 -11.48 1.79 0.64
CA GLY A 20 -12.78 1.66 1.30
C GLY A 20 -13.85 2.59 0.74
N ALA A 21 -13.46 3.76 0.24
CA ALA A 21 -14.32 4.67 -0.51
C ALA A 21 -14.51 4.26 -1.99
N GLY A 22 -13.96 3.13 -2.41
CA GLY A 22 -13.97 2.68 -3.80
C GLY A 22 -13.03 3.48 -4.71
N PHE A 23 -12.12 4.28 -4.15
CA PHE A 23 -11.15 5.07 -4.89
C PHE A 23 -9.80 4.34 -4.94
N ALA A 24 -9.13 4.36 -6.09
CA ALA A 24 -7.75 3.92 -6.22
C ALA A 24 -6.90 5.04 -6.82
N HIS A 25 -5.69 5.21 -6.30
CA HIS A 25 -4.74 6.22 -6.74
C HIS A 25 -4.13 5.86 -8.11
N ASN A 26 -4.06 4.57 -8.44
CA ASN A 26 -3.49 4.00 -9.67
C ASN A 26 -1.97 4.19 -9.89
N ASP A 27 -1.34 5.08 -9.12
CA ASP A 27 0.09 5.39 -9.16
C ASP A 27 0.68 5.57 -7.75
N LEU A 28 0.23 4.74 -6.79
CA LEU A 28 0.64 4.82 -5.39
C LEU A 28 2.08 4.33 -5.18
N LYS A 29 3.06 5.14 -5.61
CA LYS A 29 4.50 4.88 -5.50
C LYS A 29 5.12 5.70 -4.38
N TRP A 30 6.28 5.28 -3.86
CA TRP A 30 6.94 6.01 -2.76
C TRP A 30 7.26 7.47 -3.09
N ARG A 31 7.56 7.79 -4.36
CA ARG A 31 7.78 9.18 -4.79
C ARG A 31 6.55 10.10 -4.64
N ASN A 32 5.36 9.51 -4.56
CA ASN A 32 4.09 10.22 -4.39
C ASN A 32 3.64 10.21 -2.91
N LEU A 33 4.50 9.75 -2.00
CA LEU A 33 4.36 9.90 -0.56
C LEU A 33 5.30 11.01 -0.12
N LEU A 34 4.75 12.16 0.21
CA LEU A 34 5.51 13.23 0.87
C LEU A 34 5.47 12.98 2.37
N VAL A 35 6.63 13.00 3.01
CA VAL A 35 6.76 12.85 4.46
C VAL A 35 7.48 14.07 5.00
N ASP A 36 6.89 14.75 5.98
CA ASP A 36 7.56 15.89 6.61
C ASP A 36 8.75 15.47 7.48
N GLY A 37 9.58 16.45 7.85
CA GLY A 37 10.83 16.24 8.59
C GLY A 37 10.67 16.19 10.11
N GLU A 38 9.44 16.16 10.61
CA GLU A 38 9.16 16.27 12.05
C GLU A 38 9.50 14.98 12.81
N SER A 39 9.64 15.10 14.13
CA SER A 39 9.90 13.95 15.02
C SER A 39 8.74 12.93 15.03
N SER A 40 7.51 13.41 14.81
CA SER A 40 6.30 12.62 14.56
C SER A 40 5.80 12.95 13.15
N PRO A 41 6.29 12.25 12.12
CA PRO A 41 6.09 12.69 10.74
C PRO A 41 4.64 12.55 10.29
N THR A 42 4.18 13.41 9.38
CA THR A 42 2.91 13.25 8.66
C THR A 42 3.15 12.81 7.22
N VAL A 43 2.36 11.83 6.76
CA VAL A 43 2.38 11.36 5.37
C VAL A 43 1.27 12.04 4.56
N TYR A 44 1.65 12.65 3.45
CA TYR A 44 0.75 13.27 2.48
C TYR A 44 0.82 12.51 1.16
N LEU A 45 -0.33 12.38 0.49
CA LEU A 45 -0.39 11.93 -0.89
C LEU A 45 -0.32 13.13 -1.83
N ILE A 46 0.48 12.98 -2.88
CA ILE A 46 0.62 13.96 -3.95
C ILE A 46 0.47 13.28 -5.31
N ASP A 47 0.31 14.06 -6.37
CA ASP A 47 0.36 13.61 -7.76
C ASP A 47 -0.61 12.44 -8.08
N CYS A 48 -1.92 12.74 -8.04
CA CYS A 48 -2.99 11.77 -8.31
C CYS A 48 -3.82 12.07 -9.58
N PRO A 49 -3.22 12.39 -10.75
CA PRO A 49 -3.99 12.69 -11.97
C PRO A 49 -4.68 11.44 -12.55
N SER A 50 -4.17 10.24 -12.23
CA SER A 50 -4.74 8.96 -12.66
C SER A 50 -5.72 8.36 -11.65
N GLY A 51 -5.99 9.03 -10.54
CA GLY A 51 -6.89 8.53 -9.50
C GLY A 51 -8.34 8.42 -9.98
N GLY A 52 -9.11 7.48 -9.44
CA GLY A 52 -10.50 7.33 -9.82
C GLY A 52 -11.30 6.38 -8.94
N TYR A 53 -12.63 6.45 -9.08
CA TYR A 53 -13.57 5.55 -8.41
C TYR A 53 -13.86 4.31 -9.26
N TYR A 54 -13.88 3.16 -8.62
CA TYR A 54 -14.10 1.86 -9.23
C TYR A 54 -15.04 1.02 -8.36
N ARG A 55 -15.59 -0.05 -8.95
CA ARG A 55 -16.46 -1.00 -8.25
C ARG A 55 -16.11 -2.43 -8.66
N GLY A 56 -16.51 -3.39 -7.81
CA GLY A 56 -16.39 -4.83 -8.08
C GLY A 56 -14.97 -5.27 -8.44
N ALA A 57 -14.88 -6.19 -9.41
CA ALA A 57 -13.60 -6.79 -9.82
C ALA A 57 -12.57 -5.76 -10.32
N VAL A 58 -13.01 -4.64 -10.91
CA VAL A 58 -12.12 -3.57 -11.36
C VAL A 58 -11.46 -2.89 -10.17
N LEU A 59 -12.22 -2.57 -9.12
CA LEU A 59 -11.68 -2.02 -7.88
C LEU A 59 -10.69 -2.98 -7.24
N ASP A 60 -11.04 -4.27 -7.14
CA ASP A 60 -10.14 -5.28 -6.58
C ASP A 60 -8.78 -5.34 -7.31
N TYR A 61 -8.81 -5.25 -8.65
CA TYR A 61 -7.60 -5.17 -9.45
C TYR A 61 -6.80 -3.89 -9.15
N ARG A 62 -7.46 -2.71 -9.05
CA ARG A 62 -6.78 -1.44 -8.76
C ARG A 62 -6.17 -1.41 -7.35
N ILE A 63 -6.85 -1.98 -6.35
CA ILE A 63 -6.30 -2.15 -5.00
C ILE A 63 -5.01 -2.97 -5.04
N VAL A 64 -5.01 -4.11 -5.74
CA VAL A 64 -3.81 -4.94 -5.88
C VAL A 64 -2.69 -4.16 -6.57
N LYS A 65 -3.01 -3.40 -7.62
CA LYS A 65 -2.04 -2.56 -8.34
C LYS A 65 -1.40 -1.52 -7.40
N ASP A 66 -2.19 -0.77 -6.64
CA ASP A 66 -1.67 0.28 -5.75
C ASP A 66 -0.77 -0.31 -4.65
N LEU A 67 -1.19 -1.41 -4.03
CA LEU A 67 -0.37 -2.10 -3.04
C LEU A 67 0.91 -2.69 -3.65
N ALA A 68 0.86 -3.18 -4.89
CA ALA A 68 2.03 -3.66 -5.61
C ALA A 68 3.00 -2.53 -5.99
N CYS A 69 2.49 -1.34 -6.34
CA CYS A 69 3.32 -0.15 -6.61
C CYS A 69 4.13 0.26 -5.37
N LEU A 70 3.51 0.24 -4.18
CA LEU A 70 4.24 0.44 -2.91
C LEU A 70 5.26 -0.67 -2.66
N ASP A 71 4.88 -1.93 -2.90
CA ASP A 71 5.73 -3.08 -2.63
C ASP A 71 6.96 -3.17 -3.56
N LYS A 72 6.89 -2.55 -4.75
CA LYS A 72 7.99 -2.56 -5.74
C LYS A 72 9.31 -2.03 -5.17
N LEU A 73 9.28 -0.95 -4.40
CA LEU A 73 10.45 -0.44 -3.68
C LEU A 73 10.58 -1.06 -2.29
N ALA A 74 9.47 -1.40 -1.63
CA ALA A 74 9.50 -2.03 -0.31
C ALA A 74 10.25 -3.38 -0.33
N ARG A 75 10.07 -4.21 -1.36
CA ARG A 75 10.76 -5.51 -1.48
C ARG A 75 12.28 -5.41 -1.56
N LYS A 76 12.81 -4.26 -1.99
CA LYS A 76 14.25 -3.99 -2.11
C LYS A 76 14.84 -3.37 -0.82
N ASN A 77 14.02 -2.63 -0.06
CA ASN A 77 14.50 -1.81 1.05
C ASN A 77 14.01 -2.30 2.43
N LEU A 78 12.95 -3.11 2.49
CA LEU A 78 12.31 -3.56 3.72
C LEU A 78 12.30 -5.10 3.82
N SER A 79 12.44 -5.59 5.04
CA SER A 79 12.33 -7.02 5.34
C SER A 79 10.92 -7.57 5.05
N ARG A 80 10.83 -8.90 4.89
CA ARG A 80 9.55 -9.61 4.72
C ARG A 80 8.57 -9.32 5.87
N SER A 81 9.08 -9.25 7.11
CA SER A 81 8.25 -8.98 8.30
C SER A 81 7.70 -7.56 8.33
N GLN A 82 8.47 -6.56 7.89
CA GLN A 82 7.99 -5.16 7.78
C GLN A 82 6.90 -5.03 6.72
N ARG A 83 7.10 -5.66 5.55
CA ARG A 83 6.10 -5.69 4.46
C ARG A 83 4.82 -6.40 4.87
N LEU A 84 4.93 -7.53 5.56
CA LEU A 84 3.77 -8.23 6.11
C LEU A 84 3.06 -7.37 7.16
N ARG A 85 3.79 -6.68 8.04
CA ARG A 85 3.20 -5.78 9.03
C ARG A 85 2.42 -4.64 8.36
N PHE A 86 2.99 -4.01 7.33
CA PHE A 86 2.29 -3.00 6.52
C PHE A 86 0.96 -3.54 5.98
N TYR A 87 0.98 -4.73 5.37
CA TYR A 87 -0.24 -5.34 4.83
C TYR A 87 -1.28 -5.63 5.93
N LEU A 88 -0.85 -6.14 7.08
CA LEU A 88 -1.74 -6.42 8.21
C LEU A 88 -2.35 -5.14 8.80
N ASP A 89 -1.57 -4.06 8.90
CA ASP A 89 -2.06 -2.74 9.30
C ASP A 89 -3.07 -2.21 8.27
N TYR A 90 -2.82 -2.40 6.96
CA TYR A 90 -3.77 -2.06 5.89
C TYR A 90 -5.07 -2.87 5.97
N ALA A 91 -4.96 -4.19 6.19
CA ALA A 91 -6.11 -5.09 6.28
C ALA A 91 -6.86 -4.99 7.64
N GLN A 92 -6.28 -4.30 8.63
CA GLN A 92 -6.76 -4.26 10.02
C GLN A 92 -6.85 -5.65 10.65
N HIS A 93 -5.90 -6.52 10.32
CA HIS A 93 -5.84 -7.89 10.83
C HIS A 93 -4.67 -8.08 11.78
N ALA A 94 -4.89 -8.70 12.95
CA ALA A 94 -3.80 -9.02 13.87
C ALA A 94 -2.86 -10.11 13.32
N ARG A 95 -3.40 -11.02 12.51
CA ARG A 95 -2.70 -12.16 11.89
C ARG A 95 -3.22 -12.40 10.47
N ALA A 96 -2.37 -12.93 9.60
CA ALA A 96 -2.72 -13.18 8.21
C ALA A 96 -3.71 -14.36 8.08
N THR A 97 -4.87 -14.07 7.50
CA THR A 97 -5.88 -15.05 7.10
C THR A 97 -5.50 -15.74 5.78
N GLU A 98 -6.25 -16.77 5.37
CA GLU A 98 -6.06 -17.36 4.04
C GLU A 98 -6.39 -16.38 2.90
N GLY A 99 -7.41 -15.55 3.09
CA GLY A 99 -7.78 -14.49 2.15
C GLY A 99 -6.63 -13.51 1.96
N ASP A 100 -5.96 -13.13 3.05
CA ASP A 100 -4.77 -12.28 3.00
C ASP A 100 -3.64 -12.91 2.21
N ARG A 101 -3.35 -14.19 2.46
CA ARG A 101 -2.29 -14.91 1.74
C ARG A 101 -2.58 -14.98 0.24
N LYS A 102 -3.85 -15.15 -0.15
CA LYS A 102 -4.27 -15.08 -1.56
C LYS A 102 -4.03 -13.69 -2.16
N ARG A 103 -4.41 -12.61 -1.45
CA ARG A 103 -4.19 -11.22 -1.93
C ARG A 103 -2.71 -10.85 -1.97
N ILE A 104 -1.93 -11.18 -0.94
CA ILE A 104 -0.48 -10.97 -0.87
C ILE A 104 0.23 -11.63 -2.06
N ARG A 105 -0.15 -12.86 -2.44
CA ARG A 105 0.40 -13.52 -3.63
C ARG A 105 0.15 -12.72 -4.90
N LYS A 106 -1.05 -12.15 -5.07
CA LYS A 106 -1.37 -11.27 -6.22
C LYS A 106 -0.53 -10.00 -6.21
N ILE A 107 -0.33 -9.39 -5.04
CA ILE A 107 0.47 -8.16 -4.87
C ILE A 107 1.94 -8.43 -5.24
N VAL A 108 2.55 -9.44 -4.62
CA VAL A 108 3.96 -9.78 -4.85
C VAL A 108 4.21 -10.19 -6.30
N GLY A 109 3.28 -10.96 -6.89
CA GLY A 109 3.37 -11.42 -8.27
C GLY A 109 2.98 -10.39 -9.33
N PHE A 110 2.47 -9.21 -8.96
CA PHE A 110 1.83 -8.29 -9.90
C PHE A 110 2.75 -7.86 -11.05
N PHE A 111 4.03 -7.61 -10.77
CA PHE A 111 5.02 -7.17 -11.76
C PHE A 111 5.96 -8.28 -12.26
N HIS A 112 5.74 -9.54 -11.88
CA HIS A 112 6.57 -10.64 -12.39
C HIS A 112 6.55 -10.69 -13.92
N GLY A 113 7.74 -10.75 -14.54
CA GLY A 113 7.91 -10.74 -16.00
C GLY A 113 7.80 -9.37 -16.69
N ARG A 114 7.71 -8.28 -15.92
CA ARG A 114 7.56 -6.89 -16.43
C ARG A 114 8.49 -5.89 -15.71
N ASP A 115 9.57 -6.39 -15.11
CA ASP A 115 10.57 -5.61 -14.39
C ASP A 115 11.81 -5.35 -15.25
#